data_AF-A0A9P1AP56-F1
#
_entry.id   AF-A0A9P1AP56-F1
#
_cell.length_a   1.000
_cell.length_b   1.000
_cell.length_c   1.000
_cell.angle_alpha   90.00
_cell.angle_beta   90.00
_cell.angle_gamma   90.00
#
_symmetry.space_group_name_H-M   'P 1'
#
loop_
_entity.id
_entity.type
_entity.pdbx_description
1 polymer ?
#
loop_
_entity_poly.entity_id
_entity_poly.type
_entity_poly.pdbx_seq_one_letter_code
_entity_poly.pdbx_strand_id
1 'polypeptide(L)'
;METYPEVIVDVNPPERLLTFYRVHGVFALLFNLLGVVLINSNQRIVKLYRVFMINMQVLSLIADAQNTLLMQPVYLFPVVGGYTNGIWWHLFGMSSHFQMGIFILLLYLQVASIVCAIVTKYQIVASIGNVENL
;
A
#
# COMPACT_ATOMS: atom_id res chain seq x y z
N MET A 1 -35.49 11.19 28.99
CA MET A 1 -34.13 11.50 28.51
C MET A 1 -33.24 10.39 29.00
N GLU A 2 -33.00 9.37 28.17
CA GLU A 2 -32.04 8.32 28.48
C GLU A 2 -30.64 8.94 28.46
N THR A 3 -30.00 8.95 29.61
CA THR A 3 -28.61 9.38 29.78
C THR A 3 -27.75 8.25 29.25
N TYR A 4 -27.19 8.41 28.05
CA TYR A 4 -26.17 7.49 27.55
C TYR A 4 -25.01 7.47 28.55
N PRO A 5 -24.43 6.28 28.87
CA PRO A 5 -23.24 6.23 29.68
C PRO A 5 -22.15 7.07 29.01
N GLU A 6 -21.47 7.89 29.80
CA GLU A 6 -20.37 8.73 29.33
C GLU A 6 -19.21 7.82 28.89
N VAL A 7 -19.13 7.56 27.58
CA VAL A 7 -18.03 6.78 27.00
C VAL A 7 -16.84 7.72 26.86
N ILE A 8 -15.91 7.62 27.79
CA ILE A 8 -14.63 8.34 27.72
C ILE A 8 -13.81 7.71 26.59
N VAL A 9 -13.68 8.43 25.49
CA VAL A 9 -12.80 8.02 24.38
C VAL A 9 -11.36 8.35 24.81
N ASP A 10 -10.54 7.32 24.97
CA ASP A 10 -9.11 7.52 25.20
C ASP A 10 -8.47 8.05 23.91
N VAL A 11 -8.11 9.33 23.92
CA VAL A 11 -7.49 10.03 22.77
C VAL A 11 -5.98 9.81 22.74
N ASN A 12 -5.42 9.09 23.72
CA ASN A 12 -3.99 8.81 23.73
C ASN A 12 -3.60 7.90 22.55
N PRO A 13 -2.46 8.18 21.90
CA PRO A 13 -1.97 7.37 20.81
C PRO A 13 -1.73 5.92 21.27
N PRO A 14 -2.38 4.92 20.64
CA PRO A 14 -2.23 3.52 21.04
C PRO A 14 -0.84 3.00 20.66
N GLU A 15 0.07 2.93 21.63
CA GLU A 15 1.47 2.54 21.40
C GLU A 15 1.62 1.15 20.75
N ARG A 16 0.72 0.21 21.08
CA ARG A 16 0.71 -1.13 20.49
C ARG A 16 0.40 -1.09 18.99
N LEU A 17 -0.53 -0.24 18.58
CA LEU A 17 -0.90 -0.05 17.18
C LEU A 17 0.24 0.60 16.40
N LEU A 18 0.89 1.62 16.99
CA LEU A 18 2.05 2.28 16.39
C LEU A 18 3.23 1.32 16.24
N THR A 19 3.45 0.44 17.21
CA THR A 19 4.48 -0.61 17.14
C THR A 19 4.16 -1.60 16.02
N PHE A 20 2.90 -2.00 15.88
CA PHE A 20 2.45 -2.85 14.78
C PHE A 20 2.73 -2.21 13.41
N TYR A 21 2.41 -0.92 13.23
CA TYR A 21 2.72 -0.21 11.97
C TYR A 21 4.21 -0.20 11.65
N ARG A 22 5.07 -0.01 12.65
CA ARG A 22 6.53 -0.04 12.46
C ARG A 22 7.00 -1.42 12.02
N VAL A 23 6.54 -2.49 12.67
CA VAL A 23 6.89 -3.87 12.30
C VAL A 23 6.39 -4.20 10.90
N HIS A 24 5.13 -3.88 10.59
CA HIS A 24 4.54 -4.06 9.27
C HIS A 24 5.33 -3.31 8.19
N GLY A 25 5.72 -2.06 8.44
CA GLY A 25 6.51 -1.25 7.52
C GLY A 25 7.89 -1.86 7.22
N VAL A 26 8.56 -2.44 8.22
CA VAL A 26 9.85 -3.14 8.02
C VAL A 26 9.67 -4.37 7.13
N PHE A 27 8.66 -5.20 7.41
CA PHE A 27 8.38 -6.38 6.57
C PHE A 27 8.00 -5.99 5.14
N ALA A 28 7.13 -4.98 4.99
CA ALA A 28 6.73 -4.45 3.69
C ALA A 28 7.94 -3.98 2.88
N LEU A 29 8.86 -3.22 3.50
CA LEU A 29 10.09 -2.77 2.85
C LEU A 29 10.96 -3.97 2.40
N LEU A 30 11.16 -4.95 3.27
CA LEU A 30 11.97 -6.13 2.96
C LEU A 30 11.38 -6.94 1.79
N PHE A 31 10.08 -7.23 1.83
CA PHE A 31 9.43 -8.04 0.79
C PHE A 31 9.34 -7.34 -0.55
N ASN A 32 9.00 -6.05 -0.57
CA ASN A 32 8.93 -5.33 -1.83
C ASN A 32 10.32 -5.12 -2.46
N LEU A 33 11.37 -4.86 -1.65
CA LEU A 33 12.74 -4.79 -2.17
C LEU A 33 13.22 -6.15 -2.70
N LEU A 34 12.94 -7.23 -1.98
CA LEU A 34 13.21 -8.58 -2.45
C LEU A 34 12.49 -8.84 -3.79
N GLY A 35 11.22 -8.43 -3.90
CA GLY A 35 10.44 -8.49 -5.13
C GLY A 35 11.13 -7.78 -6.30
N VAL A 36 11.57 -6.53 -6.11
CA VAL A 36 12.31 -5.77 -7.14
C VAL A 36 13.60 -6.49 -7.55
N VAL A 37 14.40 -6.97 -6.59
CA VAL A 37 15.66 -7.67 -6.86
C VAL A 37 15.42 -8.96 -7.65
N LEU A 38 14.43 -9.76 -7.26
CA LEU A 38 14.10 -11.02 -7.94
C LEU A 38 13.59 -10.78 -9.36
N ILE A 39 12.72 -9.80 -9.55
CA ILE A 39 12.22 -9.41 -10.88
C ILE A 39 13.38 -8.91 -11.76
N ASN A 40 14.30 -8.13 -11.19
CA ASN A 40 15.43 -7.58 -11.93
C ASN A 40 16.47 -8.65 -12.31
N SER A 41 16.64 -9.66 -11.47
CA SER A 41 17.56 -10.78 -11.68
C SER A 41 17.06 -11.74 -12.76
N ASN A 42 15.74 -11.81 -12.98
CA ASN A 42 15.16 -12.71 -13.98
C ASN A 42 15.11 -12.07 -15.38
N GLN A 43 16.13 -12.39 -16.19
CA GLN A 43 16.27 -11.89 -17.56
C GLN A 43 15.30 -12.54 -18.58
N ARG A 44 14.61 -13.63 -18.21
CA ARG A 44 13.67 -14.33 -19.10
C ARG A 44 12.31 -13.64 -19.20
N ILE A 45 12.06 -12.64 -18.36
CA ILE A 45 10.81 -11.89 -18.30
C ILE A 45 10.78 -10.88 -19.45
N VAL A 46 9.71 -10.89 -20.24
CA VAL A 46 9.49 -9.90 -21.30
C VAL A 46 9.49 -8.48 -20.72
N LYS A 47 10.16 -7.55 -21.41
CA LYS A 47 10.41 -6.18 -20.94
C LYS A 47 9.14 -5.47 -20.45
N LEU A 48 8.05 -5.53 -21.21
CA LEU A 48 6.79 -4.86 -20.86
C LEU A 48 6.17 -5.42 -19.57
N TYR A 49 6.09 -6.74 -19.45
CA TYR A 49 5.60 -7.42 -18.24
C TYR A 49 6.46 -7.10 -17.02
N ARG A 50 7.78 -7.09 -17.20
CA ARG A 50 8.75 -6.71 -16.16
C ARG A 50 8.52 -5.30 -15.64
N VAL A 51 8.28 -4.33 -16.54
CA VAL A 51 8.02 -2.93 -16.15
C VAL A 51 6.77 -2.82 -15.28
N PHE A 52 5.66 -3.46 -15.65
CA PHE A 52 4.44 -3.43 -14.84
C PHE A 52 4.61 -4.10 -13.47
N MET A 53 5.39 -5.18 -13.38
CA MET A 53 5.68 -5.81 -12.09
C MET A 53 6.56 -4.93 -11.20
N ILE A 54 7.60 -4.29 -11.73
CA ILE A 54 8.44 -3.37 -10.97
C ILE A 54 7.61 -2.17 -10.52
N ASN A 55 6.77 -1.62 -11.40
CA ASN A 55 5.90 -0.50 -11.08
C ASN A 55 4.92 -0.84 -9.93
N MET A 56 4.36 -2.05 -9.91
CA MET A 56 3.57 -2.53 -8.78
C MET A 56 4.38 -2.53 -7.48
N GLN A 57 5.61 -3.09 -7.48
CA GLN A 57 6.45 -3.16 -6.27
C GLN A 57 6.81 -1.76 -5.73
N VAL A 58 7.10 -0.82 -6.64
CA VAL A 58 7.38 0.58 -6.27
C VAL A 58 6.14 1.27 -5.69
N LEU A 59 4.98 1.13 -6.33
CA LEU A 59 3.72 1.70 -5.83
C LEU A 59 3.34 1.09 -4.46
N SER A 60 3.59 -0.20 -4.27
CA SER A 60 3.38 -0.89 -2.99
C SER A 60 4.29 -0.31 -1.90
N LEU A 61 5.59 -0.12 -2.18
CA LEU A 61 6.52 0.52 -1.24
C LEU A 61 6.07 1.92 -0.83
N ILE A 62 5.61 2.72 -1.78
CA ILE A 62 5.15 4.08 -1.51
C ILE A 62 3.85 4.06 -0.70
N ALA A 63 2.91 3.17 -1.02
CA ALA A 63 1.66 3.00 -0.27
C ALA A 63 1.93 2.52 1.18
N ASP A 64 2.82 1.55 1.35
CA ASP A 64 3.20 1.03 2.66
C ASP A 64 3.91 2.11 3.50
N ALA A 65 4.82 2.88 2.89
CA ALA A 65 5.45 4.03 3.55
C ALA A 65 4.41 5.10 3.93
N GLN A 66 3.46 5.40 3.02
CA GLN A 66 2.37 6.33 3.27
C GLN A 66 1.54 5.89 4.48
N ASN A 67 1.22 4.60 4.59
CA ASN A 67 0.41 4.06 5.69
C ASN A 67 1.19 3.97 7.02
N THR A 68 2.42 3.47 6.98
CA THR A 68 3.16 3.06 8.20
C THR A 68 4.05 4.15 8.80
N LEU A 69 4.54 5.12 8.01
CA LEU A 69 5.40 6.21 8.49
C LEU A 69 4.69 7.56 8.45
N LEU A 70 4.01 7.83 7.34
CA LEU A 70 3.53 9.16 6.99
C LEU A 70 2.14 9.46 7.55
N MET A 71 1.21 8.50 7.48
CA MET A 71 -0.17 8.64 7.93
C MET A 71 -0.38 8.04 9.33
N GLN A 72 0.04 6.80 9.58
CA GLN A 72 -0.23 6.06 10.83
C GLN A 72 -1.66 6.27 11.33
N PRO A 73 -2.67 5.76 10.60
CA PRO A 73 -4.07 6.01 10.92
C PRO A 73 -4.43 5.38 12.27
N VAL A 74 -5.11 6.14 13.13
CA VAL A 74 -5.65 5.68 14.40
C VAL A 74 -7.16 5.81 14.33
N TYR A 75 -7.86 4.68 14.37
CA TYR A 75 -9.32 4.63 14.40
C TYR A 75 -9.83 4.80 15.83
N LEU A 76 -10.82 5.67 16.02
CA LEU A 76 -11.41 5.97 17.33
C LEU A 76 -12.69 5.16 17.52
N PHE A 77 -12.59 3.88 17.89
CA PHE A 77 -13.79 3.10 18.22
C PHE A 77 -14.43 3.62 19.53
N PRO A 78 -15.77 3.77 19.65
CA PRO A 78 -16.85 3.39 18.73
C PRO A 78 -17.28 4.46 17.71
N VAL A 79 -16.63 5.62 17.70
CA VAL A 79 -16.95 6.71 16.77
C VAL A 79 -16.47 6.34 15.36
N VAL A 80 -17.27 6.62 14.33
CA VAL A 80 -16.79 6.53 12.93
C VAL A 80 -15.89 7.75 12.68
N GLY A 81 -14.67 7.66 13.20
CA GLY A 81 -13.68 8.72 13.18
C GLY A 81 -12.29 8.17 13.38
N GLY A 82 -11.30 8.98 13.02
CA GLY A 82 -9.92 8.62 13.21
C GLY A 82 -9.03 9.83 12.96
N TYR A 83 -7.85 9.78 13.53
CA TYR A 83 -6.81 10.79 13.32
C TYR A 83 -5.56 10.11 12.78
N THR A 84 -4.63 10.92 12.28
CA THR A 84 -3.35 10.45 11.76
C THR A 84 -2.26 10.88 12.73
N ASN A 85 -1.35 9.97 13.05
CA ASN A 85 -0.24 10.26 13.98
C ASN A 85 1.13 10.23 13.30
N GLY A 86 1.16 10.16 11.96
CA GLY A 86 2.40 10.08 11.20
C GLY A 86 3.05 11.44 10.93
N ILE A 87 4.14 11.40 10.17
CA ILE A 87 5.00 12.56 9.88
C ILE A 87 4.24 13.71 9.21
N TRP A 88 3.25 13.43 8.35
CA TRP A 88 2.47 14.47 7.66
C TRP A 88 1.71 15.38 8.63
N TRP A 89 1.20 14.80 9.72
CA TRP A 89 0.51 15.56 10.75
C TRP A 89 1.50 16.43 11.53
N HIS A 90 2.60 15.84 12.01
CA HIS A 90 3.57 16.52 12.88
C HIS A 90 4.37 17.62 12.20
N LEU A 91 4.75 17.46 10.92
CA LEU A 91 5.58 18.44 10.21
C LEU A 91 4.79 19.46 9.39
N PHE A 92 3.67 19.04 8.79
CA PHE A 92 2.95 19.86 7.81
C PHE A 92 1.52 20.21 8.24
N GLY A 93 1.01 19.66 9.35
CA GLY A 93 -0.36 19.89 9.79
C GLY A 93 -1.41 19.45 8.76
N MET A 94 -1.05 18.48 7.91
CA MET A 94 -1.87 18.10 6.76
C MET A 94 -3.14 17.34 7.20
N SER A 95 -4.29 17.69 6.64
CA SER A 95 -5.57 17.05 6.98
C SER A 95 -5.56 15.53 6.73
N SER A 96 -6.09 14.77 7.70
CA SER A 96 -6.24 13.30 7.63
C SER A 96 -6.97 12.83 6.37
N HIS A 97 -7.97 13.59 5.90
CA HIS A 97 -8.73 13.27 4.70
C HIS A 97 -7.86 13.30 3.44
N PHE A 98 -6.95 14.26 3.35
CA PHE A 98 -6.05 14.39 2.21
C PHE A 98 -4.98 13.28 2.20
N GLN A 99 -4.44 12.95 3.37
CA GLN A 99 -3.49 11.85 3.54
C GLN A 99 -4.12 10.51 3.11
N MET A 100 -5.39 10.27 3.51
CA MET A 100 -6.16 9.10 3.12
C MET A 100 -6.47 9.07 1.61
N GLY A 101 -6.80 10.23 1.02
CA GLY A 101 -7.02 10.35 -0.43
C GLY A 101 -5.79 9.94 -1.24
N ILE A 102 -4.60 10.40 -0.82
CA ILE A 102 -3.32 10.00 -1.44
C ILE A 102 -3.12 8.48 -1.31
N PHE A 103 -3.38 7.93 -0.13
CA PHE A 103 -3.23 6.50 0.09
C PHE A 103 -4.14 5.66 -0.80
N ILE A 104 -5.41 6.04 -0.95
CA ILE A 104 -6.37 5.37 -1.84
C ILE A 104 -5.92 5.47 -3.30
N LEU A 105 -5.42 6.62 -3.74
CA LEU A 105 -4.89 6.80 -5.09
C LEU A 105 -3.71 5.86 -5.36
N LEU A 106 -2.79 5.72 -4.40
CA LEU A 106 -1.64 4.81 -4.52
C LEU A 106 -2.09 3.35 -4.64
N LEU A 107 -3.05 2.92 -3.82
CA LEU A 107 -3.64 1.57 -3.92
C LEU A 107 -4.32 1.34 -5.28
N TYR A 108 -5.05 2.33 -5.79
CA TYR A 108 -5.69 2.24 -7.10
C TYR A 108 -4.65 2.06 -8.23
N LEU A 109 -3.60 2.88 -8.23
CA LEU A 109 -2.52 2.76 -9.22
C LEU A 109 -1.78 1.42 -9.13
N GLN A 110 -1.57 0.92 -7.90
CA GLN A 110 -0.98 -0.39 -7.66
C GLN A 110 -1.82 -1.50 -8.29
N VAL A 111 -3.15 -1.50 -8.05
CA VAL A 111 -4.09 -2.46 -8.64
C VAL A 111 -4.11 -2.37 -10.15
N ALA A 112 -4.12 -1.16 -10.72
CA ALA A 112 -4.04 -0.96 -12.17
C ALA A 112 -2.77 -1.61 -12.76
N SER A 113 -1.62 -1.44 -12.10
CA SER A 113 -0.36 -2.05 -12.51
C SER A 113 -0.40 -3.60 -12.48
N ILE A 114 -1.08 -4.19 -11.49
CA ILE A 114 -1.29 -5.64 -11.41
C ILE A 114 -2.11 -6.13 -12.61
N VAL A 115 -3.22 -5.45 -12.92
CA VAL A 115 -4.10 -5.82 -14.03
C VAL A 115 -3.32 -5.75 -15.35
N CYS A 116 -2.56 -4.69 -15.59
CA CYS A 116 -1.71 -4.57 -16.79
C CYS A 116 -0.65 -5.68 -16.87
N ALA A 117 -0.03 -6.05 -15.74
CA ALA A 117 0.94 -7.15 -15.69
C ALA A 117 0.28 -8.48 -16.07
N ILE A 118 -0.92 -8.78 -15.56
CA ILE A 118 -1.67 -9.99 -15.86
C ILE A 118 -2.03 -10.05 -17.35
N VAL A 119 -2.58 -8.97 -17.91
CA VAL A 119 -2.96 -8.90 -19.34
C VAL A 119 -1.74 -9.14 -20.23
N THR A 120 -0.62 -8.48 -19.93
CA THR A 120 0.61 -8.64 -20.72
C THR A 120 1.14 -10.08 -20.63
N LYS A 121 1.07 -10.71 -19.45
CA LYS A 121 1.45 -12.12 -19.28
C LYS A 121 0.62 -13.04 -20.17
N TYR A 122 -0.70 -12.87 -20.21
CA TYR A 122 -1.57 -13.70 -21.05
C TYR A 122 -1.29 -13.51 -22.55
N GLN A 123 -1.06 -12.26 -22.99
CA GLN A 123 -0.72 -11.98 -24.39
C GLN A 123 0.57 -12.68 -24.82
N ILE A 124 1.59 -12.70 -23.97
CA ILE A 124 2.86 -13.38 -24.25
C ILE A 124 2.65 -14.89 -24.40
N VAL A 125 1.90 -15.51 -23.48
CA VAL A 125 1.62 -16.95 -23.52
C VAL A 125 0.82 -17.33 -24.76
N ALA A 126 -0.21 -16.55 -25.09
CA ALA A 126 -1.02 -16.77 -26.29
C ALA A 126 -0.18 -16.64 -27.57
N SER A 127 0.74 -15.67 -27.63
CA SER A 127 1.64 -15.50 -28.77
C SER A 127 2.58 -16.68 -28.97
N ILE A 128 3.07 -17.32 -27.89
CA ILE A 128 3.95 -18.49 -27.99
C ILE A 128 3.16 -19.71 -28.49
N GLY A 129 1.98 -19.96 -27.93
CA GLY A 129 1.14 -21.09 -28.36
C GLY A 129 0.68 -20.99 -29.81
N ASN A 130 0.56 -19.79 -30.36
CA ASN A 130 0.21 -19.61 -31.79
C ASN A 130 1.38 -19.92 -32.73
N VAL A 131 2.63 -19.81 -32.26
CA VAL A 131 3.84 -20.15 -33.04
C VAL A 131 4.09 -21.65 -33.08
N GLU A 132 3.72 -22.40 -32.04
CA GLU A 132 3.86 -23.87 -32.00
C GLU A 132 2.87 -24.61 -32.93
N ASN A 133 1.83 -23.93 -33.42
CA ASN A 133 0.81 -24.50 -34.31
C ASN A 133 1.06 -24.23 -35.81
N LEU A 134 2.23 -23.69 -36.18
CA LEU A 134 2.69 -23.37 -37.54
C LEU A 134 3.87 -24.25 -37.93
#